data_AF-A0A1A7ZHJ2-F1
#
_entry.id   AF-A0A1A7ZHJ2-F1
#
_cell.length_a   1.000
_cell.length_b   1.000
_cell.length_c   1.000
_cell.angle_alpha   90.00
_cell.angle_beta   90.00
_cell.angle_gamma   90.00
#
_symmetry.space_group_name_H-M   'P 1'
#
loop_
_entity.id
_entity.type
_entity.pdbx_description
1 polymer ?
#
loop_
_entity_poly.entity_id
_entity_poly.type
_entity_poly.pdbx_seq_one_letter_code
_entity_poly.pdbx_strand_id
1 'polypeptide(L)'
;DDYSVKSGSASPAPGDTLPWNLPRHERSKRKIQGGSVLDPAERAVLRIADERDRVQKKTFTKWINQHLLKVRKHINDLYEDLRDGHNLISLLEVLSG
;
A
#
# COMPACT_ATOMS: atom_id res chain seq x y z
N ASP A 1 3.20 -36.02 51.93
CA ASP A 1 2.94 -34.58 51.75
C ASP A 1 3.23 -34.17 50.32
N ASP A 2 2.15 -33.99 49.58
CA ASP A 2 2.08 -33.40 48.24
C ASP A 2 2.17 -31.88 48.40
N TYR A 3 3.17 -31.21 47.79
CA TYR A 3 3.11 -29.76 47.62
C TYR A 3 3.86 -29.32 46.35
N SER A 4 3.12 -29.37 45.25
CA SER A 4 2.94 -28.28 44.28
C SER A 4 4.19 -27.56 43.77
N VAL A 5 4.58 -27.94 42.55
CA VAL A 5 5.41 -27.17 41.61
C VAL A 5 4.87 -25.74 41.49
N LYS A 6 5.59 -24.76 42.07
CA LYS A 6 5.37 -23.35 41.75
C LYS A 6 6.09 -23.03 40.45
N SER A 7 5.39 -23.17 39.33
CA SER A 7 5.72 -22.43 38.10
C SER A 7 5.55 -20.94 38.42
N GLY A 8 6.65 -20.29 38.79
CA GLY A 8 6.69 -18.84 38.91
C GLY A 8 6.33 -18.23 37.56
N SER A 9 5.22 -17.50 37.50
CA SER A 9 4.95 -16.57 36.41
C SER A 9 5.98 -15.45 36.48
N ALA A 10 7.15 -15.67 35.89
CA ALA A 10 8.08 -14.59 35.63
C ALA A 10 7.37 -13.62 34.67
N SER A 11 7.17 -12.39 35.12
CA SER A 11 6.72 -11.31 34.24
C SER A 11 7.64 -11.27 33.02
N PRO A 12 7.11 -11.29 31.78
CA PRO A 12 7.96 -11.22 30.60
C PRO A 12 8.78 -9.94 30.68
N ALA A 13 10.09 -10.03 30.45
CA ALA A 13 10.89 -8.81 30.35
C ALA A 13 10.31 -7.98 29.19
N PRO A 14 10.40 -6.64 29.20
CA PRO A 14 9.81 -5.78 28.16
C PRO A 14 10.21 -6.16 26.71
N GLY A 15 11.30 -6.92 26.52
CA GLY A 15 11.75 -7.46 25.23
C GLY A 15 11.23 -8.85 24.83
N ASP A 16 10.59 -9.61 25.73
CA ASP A 16 10.13 -10.98 25.47
C ASP A 16 8.78 -11.05 24.73
N THR A 17 8.17 -9.89 24.48
CA THR A 17 6.84 -9.76 23.87
C THR A 17 6.82 -10.09 22.36
N LEU A 18 7.99 -10.34 21.75
CA LEU A 18 8.11 -10.69 20.33
C LEU A 18 7.45 -12.05 20.05
N PRO A 19 6.68 -12.19 18.96
CA PRO A 19 5.74 -13.31 18.76
C PRO A 19 6.40 -14.69 18.58
N TRP A 20 7.70 -14.75 18.32
CA TRP A 20 8.48 -15.99 18.25
C TRP A 20 9.15 -16.38 19.57
N ASN A 21 9.24 -15.45 20.53
CA ASN A 21 9.80 -15.67 21.86
C ASN A 21 8.75 -16.17 22.87
N LEU A 22 7.46 -16.11 22.53
CA LEU A 22 6.39 -16.62 23.39
C LEU A 22 6.24 -18.15 23.29
N PRO A 23 5.92 -18.83 24.42
CA PRO A 23 5.58 -20.25 24.42
C PRO A 23 4.47 -20.59 23.42
N ARG A 24 4.57 -21.75 22.76
CA ARG A 24 3.67 -22.16 21.66
C ARG A 24 2.18 -22.09 22.00
N HIS A 25 1.81 -22.28 23.27
CA HIS A 25 0.43 -22.23 23.73
C HIS A 25 -0.13 -20.81 23.79
N GLU A 26 0.70 -19.80 24.08
CA GLU A 26 0.33 -18.38 24.08
C GLU A 26 0.25 -17.80 22.67
N ARG A 27 1.10 -18.30 21.76
CA ARG A 27 1.09 -17.92 20.34
C ARG A 27 -0.26 -18.22 19.67
N SER A 28 -0.92 -19.31 20.06
CA SER A 28 -2.20 -19.72 19.46
C SER A 28 -3.40 -18.90 19.93
N LYS A 29 -3.37 -18.32 21.15
CA LYS A 29 -4.49 -17.53 21.68
C LYS A 29 -4.67 -16.19 20.96
N ARG A 30 -3.63 -15.67 20.30
CA ARG A 30 -3.69 -14.41 19.54
C ARG A 30 -4.27 -14.55 18.12
N LYS A 31 -4.58 -15.77 17.65
CA LYS A 31 -5.11 -15.99 16.30
C LYS A 31 -6.63 -15.84 16.18
N ILE A 32 -7.37 -15.72 17.30
CA ILE A 32 -8.83 -15.86 17.30
C ILE A 32 -9.59 -14.51 17.44
N GLN A 33 -8.91 -13.37 17.66
CA GLN A 33 -9.57 -12.06 17.73
C GLN A 33 -9.09 -11.13 16.62
N GLY A 34 -9.88 -10.96 15.56
CA GLY A 34 -9.67 -9.88 14.60
C GLY A 34 -10.07 -10.23 13.17
N GLY A 35 -11.37 -10.26 12.89
CA GLY A 35 -11.83 -10.10 11.51
C GLY A 35 -11.40 -8.73 10.95
N SER A 36 -11.04 -8.72 9.67
CA SER A 36 -10.94 -7.58 8.75
C SER A 36 -9.98 -6.43 9.05
N VAL A 37 -8.93 -6.61 9.85
CA VAL A 37 -7.87 -5.60 9.95
C VAL A 37 -6.61 -6.18 9.31
N LEU A 38 -6.32 -5.73 8.08
CA LEU A 38 -5.05 -6.03 7.40
C LEU A 38 -3.90 -5.81 8.38
N ASP A 39 -2.91 -6.68 8.36
CA ASP A 39 -1.77 -6.51 9.26
C ASP A 39 -1.01 -5.21 8.90
N PRO A 40 -0.16 -4.68 9.80
CA PRO A 40 0.58 -3.45 9.52
C PRO A 40 1.42 -3.49 8.24
N ALA A 41 1.91 -4.67 7.83
CA ALA A 41 2.72 -4.84 6.62
C ALA A 41 1.84 -4.79 5.37
N GLU A 42 0.70 -5.48 5.35
CA GLU A 42 -0.29 -5.42 4.28
C GLU A 42 -0.79 -3.99 4.06
N ARG A 43 -1.07 -3.24 5.14
CA ARG A 43 -1.44 -1.81 5.03
C ARG A 43 -0.32 -0.95 4.47
N ALA A 44 0.94 -1.26 4.80
CA ALA A 44 2.08 -0.51 4.26
C ALA A 44 2.23 -0.75 2.75
N VAL A 45 2.03 -1.99 2.30
CA VAL A 45 2.05 -2.34 0.87
C VAL A 45 0.98 -1.58 0.10
N LEU A 46 -0.26 -1.53 0.60
CA LEU A 46 -1.34 -0.76 -0.04
C LEU A 46 -1.00 0.73 -0.14
N ARG A 47 -0.51 1.35 0.94
CA ARG A 47 -0.10 2.76 0.90
C ARG A 47 1.01 3.03 -0.12
N ILE A 48 1.97 2.11 -0.25
CA ILE A 48 3.04 2.23 -1.24
C ILE A 48 2.46 2.11 -2.65
N ALA A 49 1.52 1.19 -2.88
CA ALA A 49 0.84 1.05 -4.18
C ALA A 49 0.07 2.32 -4.54
N ASP A 50 -0.76 2.84 -3.63
CA ASP A 50 -1.54 4.07 -3.85
C ASP A 50 -0.64 5.27 -4.17
N GLU A 51 0.47 5.42 -3.45
CA GLU A 51 1.41 6.51 -3.70
C GLU A 51 2.11 6.36 -5.05
N ARG A 52 2.48 5.13 -5.44
CA ARG A 52 3.05 4.86 -6.77
C ARG A 52 2.06 5.20 -7.87
N ASP A 53 0.80 4.82 -7.72
CA ASP A 53 -0.26 5.10 -8.70
C ASP A 53 -0.51 6.61 -8.82
N ARG A 54 -0.53 7.32 -7.69
CA ARG A 54 -0.68 8.78 -7.66
C ARG A 54 0.50 9.48 -8.34
N VAL A 55 1.73 9.06 -8.06
CA VAL A 55 2.94 9.60 -8.67
C VAL A 55 2.99 9.30 -10.16
N GLN A 56 2.61 8.09 -10.57
CA GLN A 56 2.53 7.69 -11.98
C GLN A 56 1.50 8.53 -12.73
N LYS A 57 0.27 8.65 -12.21
CA LYS A 57 -0.79 9.47 -12.80
C LYS A 57 -0.32 10.92 -12.96
N LYS A 58 0.23 11.52 -11.90
CA LYS A 58 0.72 12.91 -11.94
C LYS A 58 1.84 13.11 -12.96
N THR A 59 2.79 12.18 -13.01
CA THR A 59 3.91 12.24 -13.96
C THR A 59 3.40 12.15 -15.39
N PHE A 60 2.51 11.21 -15.67
CA PHE A 60 1.99 10.99 -17.01
C PHE A 60 1.08 12.14 -17.47
N THR A 61 0.19 12.64 -16.61
CA THR A 61 -0.63 13.84 -16.90
C THR A 61 0.23 15.05 -17.24
N LYS A 62 1.28 15.31 -16.44
CA LYS A 62 2.21 16.42 -16.74
C LYS A 62 2.92 16.22 -18.06
N TRP A 63 3.43 15.01 -18.32
CA TRP A 63 4.13 14.71 -19.55
C TRP A 63 3.24 14.89 -20.78
N ILE A 64 1.99 14.41 -20.74
CA ILE A 64 1.02 14.63 -21.81
C ILE A 64 0.75 16.12 -22.01
N ASN A 65 0.49 16.86 -20.93
CA ASN A 65 0.21 18.30 -21.04
C ASN A 65 1.40 19.07 -21.62
N GLN A 66 2.65 18.68 -21.36
CA GLN A 66 3.82 19.28 -22.01
C GLN A 66 3.80 19.13 -23.54
N HIS A 67 3.30 18.00 -24.05
CA HIS A 67 3.18 17.78 -25.50
C HIS A 67 1.94 18.43 -26.10
N LEU A 68 0.78 18.29 -25.44
CA LEU A 68 -0.49 18.84 -25.91
C LEU A 68 -0.52 20.38 -25.91
N LEU A 69 0.29 21.03 -25.06
CA LEU A 69 0.47 22.49 -25.11
C LEU A 69 0.94 22.98 -26.48
N LYS A 70 1.72 22.18 -27.22
CA LYS A 70 2.18 22.53 -28.59
C LYS A 70 1.03 22.65 -29.58
N VAL A 71 -0.06 21.94 -29.35
CA VAL A 71 -1.30 21.96 -30.16
C VAL A 71 -2.44 22.69 -29.45
N ARG A 72 -2.13 23.50 -28.42
CA ARG A 72 -3.09 24.27 -27.60
C ARG A 72 -4.19 23.41 -26.95
N LYS A 73 -3.88 22.15 -26.62
CA LYS A 73 -4.76 21.24 -25.88
C LYS A 73 -4.23 21.02 -24.45
N HIS A 74 -5.12 20.62 -23.54
CA HIS A 74 -4.80 20.34 -22.14
C HIS A 74 -5.78 19.30 -21.59
N ILE A 75 -5.27 18.38 -20.75
CA ILE A 75 -6.07 17.38 -20.04
C ILE A 75 -6.03 17.64 -18.52
N ASN A 76 -7.18 17.46 -17.87
CA ASN A 76 -7.37 17.59 -16.42
C ASN A 76 -7.49 16.23 -15.74
N ASP A 77 -8.22 15.28 -16.35
CA ASP A 77 -8.28 13.90 -15.90
C ASP A 77 -7.77 12.96 -16.99
N LEU A 78 -6.66 12.28 -16.69
CA LEU A 78 -6.04 11.32 -17.58
C LEU A 78 -7.00 10.25 -18.12
N TYR A 79 -7.92 9.77 -17.28
CA TYR A 79 -8.75 8.61 -17.63
C TYR A 79 -9.99 9.01 -18.44
N GLU A 80 -10.56 10.18 -18.19
CA GLU A 80 -11.72 10.68 -18.92
C GLU A 80 -11.29 11.39 -20.21
N ASP A 81 -10.27 12.26 -20.15
CA ASP A 81 -9.91 13.12 -21.28
C ASP A 81 -9.16 12.38 -22.40
N LEU A 82 -8.64 11.17 -22.14
CA LEU A 82 -8.06 10.31 -23.18
C LEU A 82 -9.04 9.28 -23.73
N ARG A 83 -10.24 9.16 -23.13
CA ARG A 83 -11.19 8.08 -23.42
C ARG A 83 -11.80 8.16 -24.82
N ASP A 84 -12.03 9.39 -25.28
CA ASP A 84 -12.58 9.68 -26.61
C ASP A 84 -11.57 9.43 -27.75
N GLY A 85 -10.28 9.28 -27.41
CA GLY A 85 -9.18 9.08 -28.33
C GLY A 85 -8.67 10.33 -29.05
N HIS A 86 -9.39 11.47 -29.01
CA HIS A 86 -8.98 12.67 -29.74
C HIS A 86 -7.69 13.29 -29.19
N ASN A 87 -7.56 13.35 -27.87
CA ASN A 87 -6.34 13.83 -27.22
C ASN A 87 -5.19 12.84 -27.38
N LEU A 88 -5.49 11.54 -27.44
CA LEU A 88 -4.51 10.49 -27.68
C LEU A 88 -3.93 10.58 -29.10
N ILE A 89 -4.77 10.79 -30.12
CA ILE A 89 -4.32 10.96 -31.51
C ILE A 89 -3.41 12.19 -31.62
N SER A 90 -3.82 13.34 -31.09
CA SER A 90 -2.98 14.56 -31.15
C SER A 90 -1.66 14.41 -30.39
N LEU A 91 -1.65 13.67 -29.29
CA LEU A 91 -0.42 13.34 -28.58
C LEU A 91 0.51 12.50 -29.47
N LEU A 92 -0.02 11.47 -30.15
CA LEU A 92 0.76 10.61 -31.04
C LEU A 92 1.35 11.40 -32.21
N GLU A 93 0.58 12.28 -32.84
CA GLU A 93 1.04 13.16 -33.92
C GLU A 93 2.23 14.04 -33.48
N VAL A 94 2.13 14.66 -32.30
CA VAL A 94 3.20 15.49 -31.73
C VAL A 94 4.45 14.70 -31.39
N LEU A 95 4.31 13.41 -31.03
CA LEU A 95 5.42 12.52 -30.70
C LEU A 95 6.08 11.93 -31.95
N SER A 96 5.32 11.68 -33.02
CA SER A 96 5.85 11.14 -34.26
C SER A 96 6.63 12.17 -35.07
N GLY A 97 6.27 13.46 -34.96
CA GLY A 97 6.84 14.54 -35.76
C GLY A 97 6.29 14.58 -37.17
#